data_AF-A0AAW1IDN7-F1
#
_entry.id   AF-A0AAW1IDN7-F1
#
_cell.length_a   1.000
_cell.length_b   1.000
_cell.length_c   1.000
_cell.angle_alpha   90.00
_cell.angle_beta   90.00
_cell.angle_gamma   90.00
#
_symmetry.space_group_name_H-M   'P 1'
#
loop_
_entity.id
_entity.type
_entity.pdbx_description
1 polymer ?
#
loop_
_entity_poly.entity_id
_entity_poly.type
_entity_poly.pdbx_seq_one_letter_code
_entity_poly.pdbx_strand_id
1 'polypeptide(L)'
;MLGKFMKILDMERSLSDPNNDIMASIYLLLAGVADTHSKVFIENLRNRNSEGCKVAEDLFTCLLRCSDLPGSYPVDETSSSITFGFWYTLQDDILSWQDTADYAELLLIIKPYYRELVCIMIRKAMYESSEENSTWTLDDKETFRCYRQDVADTYMYCYNVLNLEMLDILSTKLDEALQKCTVNRDHWNMIESCLHAFGAVAECIELENLFLPKLMITLKSIPYTDLHYKVLSSALETVGAYSEWLADHPDMLENVVPLVISGISNTEVSPSATMALKDLTHNCQKYLHQYAEHILMASQSVLQGGQLRLPERTRLMYSIGKILSILPVDSIMQYLQIILSPSFEEIQSLLNSQPDPSISTMLITRLKVISALFLTLHIQNKPASGVQQPLLVIGQNTMGLYTIIGTKYCNNAEVIDVLCGLLKHIVTTLMDDSKPLITDILNLVVNIYRETPQASVLGLSTTAMIDDVWTR
;
A
#
# COMPACT_ATOMS: atom_id res chain seq x y z
N MET A 1 38.61 9.18 21.90
CA MET A 1 38.38 7.76 21.56
C MET A 1 37.84 7.61 20.15
N LEU A 2 36.79 8.36 19.78
CA LEU A 2 36.21 8.42 18.43
C LEU A 2 37.25 8.55 17.30
N GLY A 3 38.20 9.50 17.41
CA GLY A 3 39.26 9.66 16.41
C GLY A 3 40.20 8.46 16.23
N LYS A 4 40.26 7.50 17.17
CA LYS A 4 40.98 6.22 16.96
C LYS A 4 40.13 5.27 16.13
N PHE A 5 38.83 5.15 16.43
CA PHE A 5 37.91 4.32 15.66
C PHE A 5 37.79 4.81 14.21
N MET A 6 37.70 6.13 14.00
CA MET A 6 37.70 6.71 12.65
C MET A 6 38.94 6.34 11.85
N LYS A 7 40.13 6.39 12.47
CA LYS A 7 41.37 5.97 11.81
C LYS A 7 41.37 4.49 11.44
N ILE A 8 40.78 3.63 12.28
CA ILE A 8 40.63 2.21 11.97
C ILE A 8 39.68 2.04 10.79
N LEU A 9 38.52 2.70 10.81
CA LEU A 9 37.56 2.66 9.70
C LEU A 9 38.16 3.16 8.38
N ASP A 10 38.87 4.29 8.42
CA ASP A 10 39.53 4.84 7.24
C ASP A 10 40.64 3.92 6.71
N MET A 11 41.38 3.25 7.62
CA MET A 11 42.40 2.26 7.26
C MET A 11 41.77 1.03 6.60
N GLU A 12 40.77 0.41 7.23
CA GLU A 12 40.09 -0.78 6.69
C GLU A 12 39.48 -0.50 5.32
N ARG A 13 38.81 0.65 5.14
CA ARG A 13 38.23 1.08 3.86
C ARG A 13 39.26 1.26 2.74
N SER A 14 40.52 1.53 3.08
CA SER A 14 41.60 1.70 2.11
C SER A 14 42.22 0.37 1.65
N LEU A 15 41.88 -0.74 2.32
CA LEU A 15 42.37 -2.06 1.97
C LEU A 15 41.59 -2.63 0.79
N SER A 16 42.23 -3.52 0.03
CA SER A 16 41.60 -4.26 -1.07
C SER A 16 40.60 -5.32 -0.59
N ASP A 17 40.74 -5.78 0.65
CA ASP A 17 39.89 -6.77 1.31
C ASP A 17 39.63 -6.28 2.75
N PRO A 18 38.63 -5.39 2.96
CA PRO A 18 38.36 -4.78 4.24
C PRO A 18 37.78 -5.79 5.23
N ASN A 19 38.14 -5.68 6.52
CA ASN A 19 37.50 -6.50 7.55
C ASN A 19 36.12 -5.94 7.92
N ASN A 20 35.11 -6.42 7.21
CA ASN A 20 33.72 -6.00 7.39
C ASN A 20 33.18 -6.26 8.80
N ASP A 21 33.62 -7.32 9.49
CA ASP A 21 33.17 -7.63 10.86
C ASP A 21 33.69 -6.60 11.89
N ILE A 22 34.94 -6.16 11.73
CA ILE A 22 35.52 -5.11 12.58
C ILE A 22 34.79 -3.79 12.30
N MET A 23 34.57 -3.45 11.04
CA MET A 23 33.85 -2.24 10.66
C MET A 23 32.43 -2.23 11.25
N ALA A 24 31.68 -3.33 11.07
CA ALA A 24 30.34 -3.50 11.61
C ALA A 24 30.32 -3.37 13.15
N SER A 25 31.28 -3.99 13.84
CA SER A 25 31.38 -3.90 15.30
C SER A 25 31.65 -2.47 15.79
N ILE A 26 32.50 -1.73 15.08
CA ILE A 26 32.76 -0.31 15.40
C ILE A 26 31.51 0.52 15.14
N TYR A 27 30.82 0.32 14.01
CA TYR A 27 29.58 1.04 13.73
C TYR A 27 28.49 0.72 14.74
N LEU A 28 28.33 -0.53 15.15
CA LEU A 28 27.36 -0.93 16.16
C LEU A 28 27.64 -0.25 17.51
N LEU A 29 28.91 -0.18 17.92
CA LEU A 29 29.32 0.53 19.13
C LEU A 29 29.00 2.03 19.02
N LEU A 30 29.37 2.67 17.91
CA LEU A 30 29.16 4.10 17.71
C LEU A 30 27.67 4.45 17.60
N ALA A 31 26.90 3.67 16.86
CA ALA A 31 25.45 3.83 16.73
C ALA A 31 24.76 3.61 18.09
N GLY A 32 25.12 2.57 18.85
CA GLY A 32 24.55 2.32 20.17
C GLY A 32 24.82 3.45 21.17
N VAL A 33 26.02 4.03 21.15
CA VAL A 33 26.34 5.22 21.98
C VAL A 33 25.54 6.44 21.52
N ALA A 34 25.44 6.66 20.21
CA ALA A 34 24.70 7.78 19.64
C ALA A 34 23.20 7.70 19.95
N ASP A 35 22.63 6.50 19.85
CA ASP A 35 21.23 6.18 20.11
C ASP A 35 20.88 6.33 21.60
N THR A 36 21.73 5.84 22.51
CA THR A 36 21.48 5.93 23.95
C THR A 36 21.62 7.37 24.50
N HIS A 37 22.42 8.21 23.85
CA HIS A 37 22.82 9.53 24.36
C HIS A 37 22.59 10.67 23.36
N SER A 38 21.66 10.51 22.43
CA SER A 38 21.29 11.47 21.38
C SER A 38 21.02 12.89 21.92
N LYS A 39 20.28 13.03 23.02
CA LYS A 39 20.06 14.33 23.70
C LYS A 39 21.34 15.07 24.07
N VAL A 40 22.34 14.34 24.55
CA VAL A 40 23.64 14.92 24.94
C VAL A 40 24.38 15.44 23.71
N PHE A 41 24.31 14.72 22.59
CA PHE A 41 24.90 15.17 21.32
C PHE A 41 24.17 16.40 20.76
N ILE A 42 22.83 16.44 20.84
CA ILE A 42 22.02 17.61 20.48
C ILE A 42 22.43 18.84 21.30
N GLU A 43 22.55 18.70 22.63
CA GLU A 43 22.99 19.79 23.51
C GLU A 43 24.40 20.28 23.17
N ASN A 44 25.32 19.35 22.86
CA ASN A 44 26.69 19.67 22.49
C ASN A 44 26.78 20.44 21.16
N LEU A 45 25.94 20.12 20.17
CA LEU A 45 25.90 20.80 18.87
C LEU A 45 25.57 22.30 18.98
N ARG A 46 24.85 22.70 20.04
CA ARG A 46 24.55 24.11 20.30
C ARG A 46 25.79 24.91 20.71
N ASN A 47 26.73 24.27 21.40
CA ASN A 47 27.96 24.90 21.88
C ASN A 47 29.04 24.86 20.79
N ARG A 48 28.85 25.64 19.71
CA ARG A 48 29.69 25.62 18.48
C ARG A 48 31.21 25.69 18.68
N ASN A 49 31.68 26.25 19.80
CA ASN A 49 33.11 26.39 20.12
C ASN A 49 33.65 25.33 21.09
N SER A 50 32.84 24.32 21.44
CA SER A 50 33.21 23.27 22.40
C SER A 50 33.82 22.06 21.70
N GLU A 51 34.71 21.35 22.41
CA GLU A 51 35.18 20.03 21.98
C GLU A 51 34.01 19.05 21.82
N GLY A 52 32.95 19.20 22.62
CA GLY A 52 31.72 18.40 22.53
C GLY A 52 30.99 18.54 21.19
N CYS A 53 30.88 19.77 20.67
CA CYS A 53 30.28 20.03 19.35
C CYS A 53 31.03 19.27 18.26
N LYS A 54 32.36 19.38 18.25
CA LYS A 54 33.20 18.66 17.27
C LYS A 54 33.04 17.15 17.37
N VAL A 55 32.97 16.61 18.59
CA VAL A 55 32.74 15.16 18.81
C VAL A 55 31.38 14.74 18.26
N ALA A 56 30.33 15.54 18.44
CA ALA A 56 29.00 15.26 17.90
C ALA A 56 29.00 15.30 16.35
N GLU A 57 29.59 16.33 15.75
CA GLU A 57 29.72 16.46 14.29
C GLU A 57 30.50 15.29 13.67
N ASP A 58 31.63 14.94 14.29
CA ASP A 58 32.46 13.80 13.89
C ASP A 58 31.64 12.49 13.97
N LEU A 59 30.89 12.29 15.06
CA LEU A 59 30.07 11.09 15.23
C LEU A 59 28.96 11.01 14.18
N PHE A 60 28.23 12.09 13.93
CA PHE A 60 27.13 12.12 12.97
C PHE A 60 27.65 11.90 11.54
N THR A 61 28.80 12.50 11.22
CA THR A 61 29.49 12.27 9.94
C THR A 61 29.92 10.81 9.80
N CYS A 62 30.39 10.18 10.89
CA CYS A 62 30.75 8.76 10.89
C CYS A 62 29.54 7.86 10.61
N LEU A 63 28.39 8.17 11.20
CA LEU A 63 27.16 7.41 11.01
C LEU A 63 26.59 7.62 9.60
N LEU A 64 26.61 8.84 9.06
CA LEU A 64 26.27 9.07 7.63
C LEU A 64 27.15 8.23 6.70
N ARG A 65 28.45 8.17 6.97
CA ARG A 65 29.39 7.33 6.20
C ARG A 65 29.09 5.82 6.34
N CYS A 66 28.46 5.38 7.42
CA CYS A 66 28.00 4.01 7.59
C CYS A 66 26.73 3.77 6.76
N SER A 67 25.77 4.69 6.78
CA SER A 67 24.60 4.66 5.90
C SER A 67 24.98 4.65 4.42
N ASP A 68 26.04 5.38 4.05
CA ASP A 68 26.55 5.51 2.66
C ASP A 68 27.67 4.52 2.31
N LEU A 69 27.65 3.31 2.87
CA LEU A 69 28.61 2.28 2.45
C LEU A 69 28.41 1.93 0.97
N PRO A 70 29.51 1.80 0.19
CA PRO A 70 29.43 1.49 -1.23
C PRO A 70 28.87 0.09 -1.47
N GLY A 71 28.22 -0.09 -2.62
CA GLY A 71 27.58 -1.35 -2.99
C GLY A 71 26.15 -1.49 -2.46
N SER A 72 25.53 -2.61 -2.80
CA SER A 72 24.14 -2.92 -2.48
C SER A 72 24.02 -3.78 -1.22
N TYR A 73 23.08 -3.42 -0.35
CA TYR A 73 22.67 -4.30 0.75
C TYR A 73 21.80 -5.45 0.20
N PRO A 74 21.91 -6.69 0.70
CA PRO A 74 22.85 -7.19 1.71
C PRO A 74 24.16 -7.79 1.14
N VAL A 75 24.33 -7.77 -0.19
CA VAL A 75 25.34 -8.59 -0.88
C VAL A 75 26.74 -7.98 -0.80
N ASP A 76 26.87 -6.68 -1.10
CA ASP A 76 28.16 -5.98 -1.09
C ASP A 76 28.51 -5.45 0.31
N GLU A 77 27.50 -5.09 1.09
CA GLU A 77 27.64 -4.57 2.45
C GLU A 77 26.44 -4.90 3.33
N THR A 78 26.66 -5.03 4.64
CA THR A 78 25.62 -5.42 5.62
C THR A 78 25.46 -4.45 6.79
N SER A 79 26.14 -3.31 6.75
CA SER A 79 26.29 -2.42 7.91
C SER A 79 25.46 -1.14 7.82
N SER A 80 24.99 -0.75 6.63
CA SER A 80 24.19 0.48 6.48
C SER A 80 22.91 0.47 7.34
N SER A 81 22.31 -0.70 7.57
CA SER A 81 21.12 -0.87 8.41
C SER A 81 21.35 -0.61 9.90
N ILE A 82 22.61 -0.65 10.38
CA ILE A 82 22.96 -0.40 11.78
C ILE A 82 22.52 1.01 12.23
N THR A 83 22.45 1.94 11.29
CA THR A 83 22.19 3.36 11.59
C THR A 83 20.72 3.75 11.72
N PHE A 84 19.79 2.88 11.31
CA PHE A 84 18.35 3.24 11.27
C PHE A 84 17.80 3.62 12.65
N GLY A 85 18.13 2.85 13.69
CA GLY A 85 17.68 3.13 15.06
C GLY A 85 18.13 4.52 15.55
N PHE A 86 19.38 4.89 15.27
CA PHE A 86 19.89 6.21 15.61
C PHE A 86 19.15 7.35 14.88
N TRP A 87 18.88 7.22 13.57
CA TRP A 87 18.19 8.26 12.81
C TRP A 87 16.75 8.50 13.26
N TYR A 88 16.08 7.44 13.71
CA TYR A 88 14.78 7.52 14.38
C TYR A 88 14.90 8.28 15.71
N THR A 89 15.75 7.82 16.63
CA THR A 89 15.88 8.40 17.97
C THR A 89 16.33 9.86 17.91
N LEU A 90 17.25 10.19 16.99
CA LEU A 90 17.68 11.57 16.77
C LEU A 90 16.49 12.46 16.36
N GLN A 91 15.63 12.00 15.45
CA GLN A 91 14.45 12.75 15.03
C GLN A 91 13.47 12.95 16.19
N ASP A 92 13.17 11.90 16.96
CA ASP A 92 12.25 11.99 18.11
C ASP A 92 12.76 13.00 19.13
N ASP A 93 14.05 12.92 19.44
CA ASP A 93 14.68 13.85 20.34
C ASP A 93 14.67 15.28 19.81
N ILE A 94 14.86 15.52 18.51
CA ILE A 94 14.76 16.87 17.94
C ILE A 94 13.33 17.40 18.06
N LEU A 95 12.32 16.59 17.73
CA LEU A 95 10.92 17.01 17.81
C LEU A 95 10.49 17.31 19.24
N SER A 96 11.09 16.68 20.25
CA SER A 96 10.84 17.02 21.65
C SER A 96 11.19 18.48 22.01
N TRP A 97 11.93 19.18 21.14
CA TRP A 97 12.29 20.60 21.30
C TRP A 97 11.36 21.55 20.52
N GLN A 98 10.34 21.08 19.81
CA GLN A 98 9.49 21.90 18.93
C GLN A 98 8.94 23.16 19.61
N ASP A 99 8.61 23.10 20.90
CA ASP A 99 8.05 24.24 21.67
C ASP A 99 9.12 25.15 22.30
N THR A 100 10.40 24.87 22.07
CA THR A 100 11.51 25.64 22.67
C THR A 100 11.95 26.79 21.77
N ALA A 101 12.45 27.88 22.38
CA ALA A 101 12.96 29.04 21.64
C ALA A 101 14.17 28.71 20.75
N ASP A 102 14.90 27.64 21.06
CA ASP A 102 16.14 27.25 20.41
C ASP A 102 15.93 26.26 19.24
N TYR A 103 14.69 25.79 19.02
CA TYR A 103 14.38 24.75 18.02
C TYR A 103 14.82 25.13 16.60
N ALA A 104 14.58 26.38 16.21
CA ALA A 104 14.96 26.87 14.88
C ALA A 104 16.48 26.84 14.65
N GLU A 105 17.29 27.18 15.67
CA GLU A 105 18.75 27.10 15.56
C GLU A 105 19.23 25.65 15.48
N LEU A 106 18.64 24.75 16.28
CA LEU A 106 18.95 23.32 16.22
C LEU A 106 18.66 22.75 14.82
N LEU A 107 17.51 23.08 14.23
CA LEU A 107 17.17 22.64 12.88
C LEU A 107 18.19 23.12 11.84
N LEU A 108 18.70 24.36 11.94
CA LEU A 108 19.73 24.84 11.02
C LEU A 108 21.01 23.99 11.05
N ILE A 109 21.35 23.44 12.21
CA ILE A 109 22.52 22.57 12.40
C ILE A 109 22.23 21.15 11.92
N ILE A 110 21.04 20.62 12.19
CA ILE A 110 20.69 19.23 11.92
C ILE A 110 20.26 18.98 10.46
N LYS A 111 19.48 19.89 9.86
CA LYS A 111 18.92 19.69 8.51
C LYS A 111 19.96 19.27 7.46
N PRO A 112 21.21 19.78 7.44
CA PRO A 112 22.25 19.27 6.54
C PRO A 112 22.44 17.74 6.58
N TYR A 113 22.45 17.14 7.77
CA TYR A 113 22.62 15.69 7.94
C TYR A 113 21.45 14.92 7.36
N TYR A 114 20.21 15.36 7.63
CA TYR A 114 19.02 14.71 7.08
C TYR A 114 18.88 14.90 5.56
N ARG A 115 19.29 16.05 5.00
CA ARG A 115 19.31 16.24 3.53
C ARG A 115 20.28 15.28 2.85
N GLU A 116 21.46 15.09 3.43
CA GLU A 116 22.43 14.11 2.95
C GLU A 116 21.89 12.69 3.12
N LEU A 117 21.28 12.39 4.26
CA LEU A 117 20.65 11.10 4.53
C LEU A 117 19.58 10.73 3.50
N VAL A 118 18.68 11.64 3.14
CA VAL A 118 17.67 11.41 2.09
C VAL A 118 18.35 11.02 0.77
N CYS A 119 19.40 11.75 0.37
CA CYS A 119 20.14 11.44 -0.86
C CYS A 119 20.84 10.06 -0.79
N ILE A 120 21.39 9.70 0.37
CA ILE A 120 21.98 8.38 0.60
C ILE A 120 20.91 7.30 0.47
N MET A 121 19.78 7.45 1.16
CA MET A 121 18.70 6.49 1.18
C MET A 121 18.10 6.25 -0.21
N ILE A 122 17.95 7.28 -1.04
CA ILE A 122 17.50 7.13 -2.44
C ILE A 122 18.48 6.26 -3.23
N ARG A 123 19.78 6.38 -2.98
CA ARG A 123 20.79 5.52 -3.63
C ARG A 123 20.76 4.10 -3.08
N LYS A 124 20.66 3.94 -1.76
CA LYS A 124 20.69 2.64 -1.09
C LYS A 124 19.42 1.80 -1.31
N ALA A 125 18.27 2.44 -1.56
CA ALA A 125 17.02 1.75 -1.90
C ALA A 125 16.86 1.42 -3.39
N MET A 126 17.84 1.79 -4.22
CA MET A 126 17.81 1.59 -5.66
C MET A 126 18.06 0.12 -6.03
N TYR A 127 17.22 -0.44 -6.90
CA TYR A 127 17.48 -1.76 -7.47
C TYR A 127 18.72 -1.78 -8.36
N GLU A 128 19.35 -2.94 -8.52
CA GLU A 128 20.38 -3.14 -9.55
C GLU A 128 19.78 -2.94 -10.95
N SER A 129 20.46 -2.17 -11.79
CA SER A 129 19.95 -1.80 -13.13
C SER A 129 19.75 -2.99 -14.07
N SER A 130 20.48 -4.09 -13.85
CA SER A 130 20.43 -5.31 -14.66
C SER A 130 20.03 -6.54 -13.82
N GLU A 131 18.72 -6.77 -13.66
CA GLU A 131 18.21 -7.95 -12.94
C GLU A 131 18.67 -9.28 -13.58
N GLU A 132 18.95 -9.30 -14.90
CA GLU A 132 19.43 -10.49 -15.62
C GLU A 132 20.87 -10.89 -15.22
N ASN A 133 21.66 -9.94 -14.73
CA ASN A 133 23.02 -10.17 -14.24
C ASN A 133 23.11 -10.19 -12.71
N SER A 134 21.97 -10.07 -12.01
CA SER A 134 21.92 -10.07 -10.55
C SER A 134 22.38 -11.42 -10.03
N THR A 135 23.41 -11.40 -9.18
CA THR A 135 23.88 -12.58 -8.44
C THR A 135 23.01 -12.91 -7.22
N TRP A 136 21.99 -12.09 -6.94
CA TRP A 136 21.18 -12.19 -5.73
C TRP A 136 20.32 -13.44 -5.72
N THR A 137 20.36 -14.14 -4.59
CA THR A 137 19.46 -15.24 -4.27
C THR A 137 18.06 -14.71 -3.94
N LEU A 138 17.08 -15.63 -3.81
CA LEU A 138 15.74 -15.25 -3.35
C LEU A 138 15.77 -14.66 -1.93
N ASP A 139 16.65 -15.17 -1.06
CA ASP A 139 16.82 -14.68 0.31
C ASP A 139 17.43 -13.27 0.32
N ASP A 140 18.40 -12.98 -0.58
CA ASP A 140 18.97 -11.64 -0.74
C ASP A 140 17.92 -10.63 -1.22
N LYS A 141 17.08 -11.02 -2.18
CA LYS A 141 15.99 -10.17 -2.68
C LYS A 141 14.96 -9.88 -1.60
N GLU A 142 14.60 -10.86 -0.78
CA GLU A 142 13.67 -10.65 0.33
C GLU A 142 14.31 -9.79 1.45
N THR A 143 15.59 -10.03 1.74
CA THR A 143 16.34 -9.22 2.71
C THR A 143 16.44 -7.76 2.27
N PHE A 144 16.70 -7.51 0.98
CA PHE A 144 16.68 -6.16 0.42
C PHE A 144 15.27 -5.55 0.43
N ARG A 145 14.21 -6.34 0.20
CA ARG A 145 12.83 -5.87 0.33
C ARG A 145 12.53 -5.38 1.75
N CYS A 146 12.97 -6.12 2.78
CA CYS A 146 12.88 -5.68 4.17
C CYS A 146 13.71 -4.42 4.44
N TYR A 147 14.94 -4.37 3.92
CA TYR A 147 15.79 -3.18 4.02
C TYR A 147 15.12 -1.94 3.40
N ARG A 148 14.48 -2.06 2.23
CA ARG A 148 13.73 -0.96 1.61
C ARG A 148 12.53 -0.49 2.45
N GLN A 149 11.96 -1.36 3.29
CA GLN A 149 10.94 -0.97 4.27
C GLN A 149 11.55 -0.15 5.39
N ASP A 150 12.68 -0.57 5.96
CA ASP A 150 13.38 0.20 7.00
C ASP A 150 13.86 1.58 6.45
N VAL A 151 14.27 1.62 5.18
CA VAL A 151 14.57 2.87 4.48
C VAL A 151 13.31 3.73 4.29
N ALA A 152 12.15 3.13 4.01
CA ALA A 152 10.88 3.84 3.90
C ALA A 152 10.49 4.50 5.23
N ASP A 153 10.63 3.77 6.34
CA ASP A 153 10.41 4.32 7.69
C ASP A 153 11.40 5.47 7.97
N THR A 154 12.66 5.32 7.54
CA THR A 154 13.68 6.37 7.64
C THR A 154 13.33 7.63 6.84
N TYR A 155 12.68 7.49 5.68
CA TYR A 155 12.16 8.65 4.93
C TYR A 155 11.12 9.43 5.71
N MET A 156 10.24 8.76 6.45
CA MET A 156 9.26 9.43 7.31
C MET A 156 9.95 10.27 8.39
N TYR A 157 11.00 9.73 9.03
CA TYR A 157 11.79 10.48 10.01
C TYR A 157 12.47 11.69 9.36
N CYS A 158 13.00 11.52 8.14
CA CYS A 158 13.56 12.64 7.38
C CYS A 158 12.53 13.72 7.07
N TYR A 159 11.32 13.32 6.68
CA TYR A 159 10.23 14.25 6.37
C TYR A 159 9.83 15.04 7.62
N ASN A 160 9.72 14.39 8.78
CA ASN A 160 9.39 15.06 10.04
C ASN A 160 10.39 16.17 10.43
N VAL A 161 11.65 16.06 10.02
CA VAL A 161 12.70 17.07 10.27
C VAL A 161 12.76 18.13 9.15
N LEU A 162 12.67 17.70 7.89
CA LEU A 162 12.89 18.55 6.72
C LEU A 162 11.62 19.24 6.20
N ASN A 163 10.46 18.64 6.42
CA ASN A 163 9.17 19.00 5.82
C ASN A 163 9.30 19.20 4.30
N LEU A 164 8.81 20.33 3.77
CA LEU A 164 8.81 20.65 2.34
C LEU A 164 10.22 20.63 1.70
N GLU A 165 11.30 20.83 2.46
CA GLU A 165 12.66 20.70 1.92
C GLU A 165 12.92 19.28 1.40
N MET A 166 12.33 18.25 2.00
CA MET A 166 12.46 16.89 1.51
C MET A 166 11.76 16.72 0.16
N LEU A 167 10.56 17.28 -0.02
CA LEU A 167 9.82 17.19 -1.28
C LEU A 167 10.54 17.92 -2.42
N ASP A 168 11.24 19.01 -2.12
CA ASP A 168 12.11 19.70 -3.09
C ASP A 168 13.29 18.82 -3.52
N ILE A 169 13.93 18.13 -2.57
CA ILE A 169 15.00 17.17 -2.86
C ILE A 169 14.47 16.02 -3.72
N LEU A 170 13.34 15.41 -3.33
CA LEU A 170 12.74 14.31 -4.08
C LEU A 170 12.34 14.74 -5.51
N SER A 171 11.75 15.93 -5.65
CA SER A 171 11.38 16.49 -6.95
C SER A 171 12.61 16.72 -7.83
N THR A 172 13.66 17.30 -7.26
CA THR A 172 14.92 17.53 -7.97
C THR A 172 15.58 16.22 -8.40
N LYS A 173 15.60 15.21 -7.52
CA LYS A 173 16.18 13.90 -7.82
C LYS A 173 15.37 13.12 -8.87
N LEU A 174 14.04 13.24 -8.84
CA LEU A 174 13.19 12.67 -9.87
C LEU A 174 13.45 13.33 -11.23
N ASP A 175 13.56 14.65 -11.29
CA ASP A 175 13.87 15.38 -12.53
C ASP A 175 15.26 14.97 -13.07
N GLU A 176 16.28 14.86 -12.21
CA GLU A 176 17.61 14.36 -12.57
C GLU A 176 17.56 12.92 -13.11
N ALA A 177 16.78 12.04 -12.47
CA ALA A 177 16.62 10.65 -12.88
C ALA A 177 15.95 10.55 -14.25
N LEU A 178 14.87 11.31 -14.47
CA LEU A 178 14.17 11.36 -15.75
C LEU A 178 15.10 11.82 -16.87
N GLN A 179 15.91 12.87 -16.64
CA GLN A 179 16.90 13.34 -17.62
C GLN A 179 17.92 12.25 -17.95
N LYS A 180 18.47 11.55 -16.96
CA LYS A 180 19.41 10.43 -17.19
C LYS A 180 18.76 9.30 -17.97
N CYS A 181 17.49 8.99 -17.69
CA CYS A 181 16.74 7.98 -18.42
C CYS A 181 16.45 8.35 -19.89
N THR A 182 16.40 9.64 -20.24
CA THR A 182 16.30 10.02 -21.67
C THR A 182 17.54 9.65 -22.46
N VAL A 183 18.72 9.61 -21.82
CA VAL A 183 20.00 9.25 -22.44
C VAL A 183 20.24 7.74 -22.41
N ASN A 184 19.98 7.11 -21.26
CA ASN A 184 20.09 5.66 -21.09
C ASN A 184 18.93 5.12 -20.26
N ARG A 185 18.09 4.29 -20.89
CA ARG A 185 16.89 3.67 -20.32
C ARG A 185 17.19 2.71 -19.16
N ASP A 186 18.42 2.21 -19.04
CA ASP A 186 18.84 1.32 -17.96
C ASP A 186 18.83 1.99 -16.57
N HIS A 187 18.76 3.33 -16.51
CA HIS A 187 18.65 4.08 -15.25
C HIS A 187 17.22 4.14 -14.66
N TRP A 188 16.30 3.29 -15.14
CA TRP A 188 14.91 3.23 -14.66
C TRP A 188 14.82 3.08 -13.14
N ASN A 189 15.79 2.40 -12.53
CA ASN A 189 15.92 2.18 -11.10
C ASN A 189 16.05 3.49 -10.29
N MET A 190 16.62 4.54 -10.89
CA MET A 190 16.70 5.86 -10.26
C MET A 190 15.31 6.50 -10.13
N ILE A 191 14.48 6.38 -11.19
CA ILE A 191 13.10 6.87 -11.17
C ILE A 191 12.31 6.09 -10.13
N GLU A 192 12.39 4.76 -10.19
CA GLU A 192 11.71 3.87 -9.26
C GLU A 192 12.04 4.19 -7.79
N SER A 193 13.32 4.40 -7.45
CA SER A 193 13.74 4.70 -6.09
C SER A 193 13.20 6.06 -5.60
N CYS A 194 13.14 7.07 -6.49
CA CYS A 194 12.53 8.36 -6.15
C CYS A 194 11.02 8.21 -5.91
N LEU A 195 10.31 7.41 -6.71
CA LEU A 195 8.89 7.14 -6.52
C LEU A 195 8.63 6.36 -5.22
N HIS A 196 9.48 5.38 -4.89
CA HIS A 196 9.44 4.68 -3.60
C HIS A 196 9.55 5.66 -2.43
N ALA A 197 10.49 6.61 -2.51
CA ALA A 197 10.66 7.65 -1.49
C ALA A 197 9.44 8.59 -1.38
N PHE A 198 8.84 9.00 -2.51
CA PHE A 198 7.59 9.77 -2.51
C PHE A 198 6.42 8.99 -1.89
N GLY A 199 6.29 7.70 -2.21
CA GLY A 199 5.25 6.84 -1.64
C GLY A 199 5.42 6.67 -0.12
N ALA A 200 6.65 6.50 0.36
CA ALA A 200 6.96 6.29 1.77
C ALA A 200 6.54 7.45 2.70
N VAL A 201 6.57 8.70 2.19
CA VAL A 201 6.24 9.89 2.98
C VAL A 201 4.78 10.34 2.84
N ALA A 202 3.95 9.61 2.08
CA ALA A 202 2.59 10.04 1.77
C ALA A 202 1.74 10.27 3.03
N GLU A 203 1.86 9.40 4.04
CA GLU A 203 1.11 9.51 5.30
C GLU A 203 1.56 10.68 6.18
N CYS A 204 2.76 11.24 5.95
CA CYS A 204 3.28 12.37 6.72
C CYS A 204 2.84 13.73 6.17
N ILE A 205 2.30 13.78 4.94
CA ILE A 205 2.04 15.03 4.24
C ILE A 205 0.63 15.52 4.50
N GLU A 206 0.53 16.59 5.27
CA GLU A 206 -0.72 17.33 5.48
C GLU A 206 -0.78 18.57 4.57
N LEU A 207 -1.81 18.66 3.71
CA LEU A 207 -2.15 19.87 2.94
C LEU A 207 -1.00 20.48 2.12
N GLU A 208 -0.49 19.75 1.12
CA GLU A 208 0.60 20.20 0.24
C GLU A 208 0.10 20.50 -1.18
N ASN A 209 0.42 21.67 -1.74
CA ASN A 209 -0.17 22.15 -3.00
C ASN A 209 0.86 22.64 -4.05
N LEU A 210 2.15 22.39 -3.85
CA LEU A 210 3.23 22.83 -4.73
C LEU A 210 3.92 21.64 -5.41
N PHE A 211 4.40 20.67 -4.63
CA PHE A 211 5.19 19.55 -5.11
C PHE A 211 4.33 18.37 -5.58
N LEU A 212 3.23 18.07 -4.91
CA LEU A 212 2.33 16.96 -5.25
C LEU A 212 1.59 17.18 -6.58
N PRO A 213 1.04 18.38 -6.91
CA PRO A 213 0.50 18.61 -8.25
C PRO A 213 1.56 18.39 -9.35
N LYS A 214 2.79 18.88 -9.13
CA LYS A 214 3.92 18.64 -10.04
C LYS A 214 4.19 17.14 -10.18
N LEU A 215 4.23 16.38 -9.08
CA LEU A 215 4.41 14.94 -9.08
C LEU A 215 3.34 14.24 -9.93
N MET A 216 2.05 14.54 -9.74
CA MET A 216 0.97 13.91 -10.50
C MET A 216 1.09 14.16 -12.01
N ILE A 217 1.46 15.39 -12.41
CA ILE A 217 1.73 15.73 -13.81
C ILE A 217 2.96 14.96 -14.32
N THR A 218 4.02 14.87 -13.51
CA THR A 218 5.23 14.12 -13.87
C THR A 218 4.90 12.64 -14.09
N LEU A 219 4.12 12.00 -13.20
CA LEU A 219 3.72 10.60 -13.33
C LEU A 219 3.05 10.32 -14.69
N LYS A 220 2.13 11.18 -15.13
CA LYS A 220 1.51 11.07 -16.46
C LYS A 220 2.52 11.08 -17.61
N SER A 221 3.62 11.82 -17.46
CA SER A 221 4.62 12.03 -18.52
C SER A 221 5.68 10.93 -18.63
N ILE A 222 5.77 10.03 -17.65
CA ILE A 222 6.78 8.96 -17.64
C ILE A 222 6.48 7.96 -18.77
N PRO A 223 7.46 7.60 -19.62
CA PRO A 223 7.26 6.65 -20.71
C PRO A 223 7.32 5.20 -20.22
N TYR A 224 6.31 4.76 -19.47
CA TYR A 224 6.28 3.45 -18.80
C TYR A 224 6.47 2.25 -19.73
N THR A 225 6.04 2.34 -20.99
CA THR A 225 6.18 1.26 -21.98
C THR A 225 7.63 0.95 -22.34
N ASP A 226 8.52 1.93 -22.18
CA ASP A 226 9.93 1.84 -22.56
C ASP A 226 10.84 1.59 -21.35
N LEU A 227 10.24 1.43 -20.16
CA LEU A 227 10.94 1.28 -18.88
C LEU A 227 10.57 -0.05 -18.23
N HIS A 228 11.37 -0.44 -17.24
CA HIS A 228 11.10 -1.63 -16.45
C HIS A 228 9.76 -1.50 -15.69
N TYR A 229 9.01 -2.60 -15.60
CA TYR A 229 7.65 -2.62 -15.03
C TYR A 229 7.60 -2.11 -13.57
N LYS A 230 8.70 -2.23 -12.81
CA LYS A 230 8.81 -1.71 -11.45
C LYS A 230 8.60 -0.20 -11.37
N VAL A 231 8.95 0.57 -12.39
CA VAL A 231 8.66 2.01 -12.43
C VAL A 231 7.16 2.26 -12.43
N LEU A 232 6.41 1.48 -13.22
CA LEU A 232 4.95 1.56 -13.23
C LEU A 232 4.36 1.06 -11.90
N SER A 233 4.90 -0.02 -11.32
CA SER A 233 4.48 -0.53 -10.01
C SER A 233 4.59 0.56 -8.93
N SER A 234 5.77 1.17 -8.78
CA SER A 234 6.01 2.19 -7.76
C SER A 234 5.21 3.47 -8.03
N ALA A 235 4.97 3.83 -9.30
CA ALA A 235 4.07 4.92 -9.65
C ALA A 235 2.63 4.65 -9.21
N LEU A 236 2.11 3.43 -9.43
CA LEU A 236 0.77 3.03 -9.02
C LEU A 236 0.64 3.01 -7.48
N GLU A 237 1.63 2.48 -6.78
CA GLU A 237 1.71 2.52 -5.32
C GLU A 237 1.69 3.96 -4.79
N THR A 238 2.47 4.85 -5.43
CA THR A 238 2.48 6.29 -5.10
C THR A 238 1.08 6.89 -5.30
N VAL A 239 0.41 6.62 -6.43
CA VAL A 239 -0.97 7.12 -6.67
C VAL A 239 -1.95 6.62 -5.61
N GLY A 240 -1.87 5.36 -5.21
CA GLY A 240 -2.70 4.79 -4.14
C GLY A 240 -2.46 5.47 -2.80
N ALA A 241 -1.19 5.67 -2.44
CA ALA A 241 -0.77 6.31 -1.19
C ALA A 241 -1.28 7.77 -1.08
N TYR A 242 -1.32 8.51 -2.19
CA TYR A 242 -1.85 9.88 -2.24
C TYR A 242 -3.37 9.96 -2.55
N SER A 243 -4.11 8.85 -2.46
CA SER A 243 -5.55 8.84 -2.80
C SER A 243 -6.42 9.74 -1.91
N GLU A 244 -6.05 9.93 -0.64
CA GLU A 244 -6.72 10.88 0.25
C GLU A 244 -6.47 12.33 -0.17
N TRP A 245 -5.22 12.67 -0.48
CA TRP A 245 -4.85 13.99 -1.00
C TRP A 245 -5.55 14.31 -2.34
N LEU A 246 -5.71 13.31 -3.21
CA LEU A 246 -6.45 13.44 -4.48
C LEU A 246 -7.95 13.68 -4.27
N ALA A 247 -8.53 13.29 -3.13
CA ALA A 247 -9.92 13.59 -2.82
C ALA A 247 -10.16 15.09 -2.58
N ASP A 248 -9.12 15.80 -2.12
CA ASP A 248 -9.08 17.25 -1.95
C ASP A 248 -8.62 17.99 -3.22
N HIS A 249 -7.98 17.29 -4.17
CA HIS A 249 -7.51 17.82 -5.46
C HIS A 249 -8.03 17.04 -6.69
N PRO A 250 -9.35 17.06 -6.95
CA PRO A 250 -9.95 16.24 -8.00
C PRO A 250 -9.48 16.57 -9.43
N ASP A 251 -9.00 17.80 -9.64
CA ASP A 251 -8.42 18.24 -10.91
C ASP A 251 -7.16 17.45 -11.29
N MET A 252 -6.45 16.87 -10.31
CA MET A 252 -5.29 16.03 -10.57
C MET A 252 -5.63 14.60 -11.00
N LEU A 253 -6.89 14.14 -10.83
CA LEU A 253 -7.30 12.78 -11.18
C LEU A 253 -7.10 12.45 -12.67
N GLU A 254 -7.21 13.44 -13.56
CA GLU A 254 -6.98 13.26 -14.99
C GLU A 254 -5.56 12.81 -15.34
N ASN A 255 -4.60 13.06 -14.44
CA ASN A 255 -3.20 12.72 -14.64
C ASN A 255 -2.89 11.27 -14.21
N VAL A 256 -3.71 10.68 -13.35
CA VAL A 256 -3.39 9.40 -12.69
C VAL A 256 -4.40 8.28 -12.99
N VAL A 257 -5.69 8.60 -13.22
CA VAL A 257 -6.70 7.56 -13.48
C VAL A 257 -6.39 6.75 -14.76
N PRO A 258 -6.02 7.35 -15.90
CA PRO A 258 -5.62 6.59 -17.08
C PRO A 258 -4.43 5.67 -16.83
N LEU A 259 -3.47 6.11 -16.01
CA LEU A 259 -2.32 5.31 -15.61
C LEU A 259 -2.76 4.07 -14.82
N VAL A 260 -3.63 4.24 -13.82
CA VAL A 260 -4.19 3.13 -13.04
C VAL A 260 -4.93 2.14 -13.93
N ILE A 261 -5.78 2.63 -14.85
CA ILE A 261 -6.51 1.77 -15.80
C ILE A 261 -5.55 0.96 -16.66
N SER A 262 -4.48 1.58 -17.17
CA SER A 262 -3.47 0.88 -17.97
C SER A 262 -2.73 -0.22 -17.19
N GLY A 263 -2.51 -0.01 -15.89
CA GLY A 263 -1.85 -0.97 -15.01
C GLY A 263 -2.69 -2.22 -14.72
N ILE A 264 -4.02 -2.12 -14.69
CA ILE A 264 -4.91 -3.26 -14.38
C ILE A 264 -4.76 -4.38 -15.41
N SER A 265 -4.51 -4.04 -16.66
CA SER A 265 -4.33 -5.00 -17.76
C SER A 265 -2.92 -5.60 -17.85
N ASN A 266 -1.97 -5.11 -17.05
CA ASN A 266 -0.60 -5.62 -17.03
C ASN A 266 -0.38 -6.54 -15.81
N THR A 267 -0.11 -7.82 -16.07
CA THR A 267 0.03 -8.86 -15.04
C THR A 267 1.22 -8.64 -14.09
N GLU A 268 2.26 -7.94 -14.53
CA GLU A 268 3.45 -7.68 -13.71
C GLU A 268 3.18 -6.63 -12.62
N VAL A 269 2.20 -5.74 -12.84
CA VAL A 269 1.88 -4.62 -11.95
C VAL A 269 0.44 -4.65 -11.43
N SER A 270 -0.32 -5.69 -11.75
CA SER A 270 -1.73 -5.83 -11.34
C SER A 270 -1.94 -5.81 -9.81
N PRO A 271 -1.01 -6.27 -8.94
CA PRO A 271 -1.14 -6.09 -7.50
C PRO A 271 -1.23 -4.61 -7.10
N SER A 272 -0.33 -3.78 -7.61
CA SER A 272 -0.24 -2.35 -7.33
C SER A 272 -1.36 -1.57 -8.00
N ALA A 273 -1.71 -1.92 -9.24
CA ALA A 273 -2.82 -1.29 -9.97
C ALA A 273 -4.18 -1.52 -9.28
N THR A 274 -4.46 -2.75 -8.86
CA THR A 274 -5.74 -3.08 -8.18
C THR A 274 -5.82 -2.47 -6.78
N MET A 275 -4.68 -2.27 -6.10
CA MET A 275 -4.66 -1.54 -4.83
C MET A 275 -4.92 -0.06 -5.05
N ALA A 276 -4.18 0.59 -5.97
CA ALA A 276 -4.38 1.99 -6.30
C ALA A 276 -5.83 2.29 -6.74
N LEU A 277 -6.43 1.42 -7.56
CA LEU A 277 -7.83 1.56 -7.93
C LEU A 277 -8.78 1.45 -6.73
N LYS A 278 -8.53 0.50 -5.82
CA LYS A 278 -9.33 0.35 -4.60
C LYS A 278 -9.28 1.63 -3.76
N ASP A 279 -8.09 2.20 -3.58
CA ASP A 279 -7.90 3.39 -2.75
C ASP A 279 -8.51 4.64 -3.41
N LEU A 280 -8.33 4.81 -4.72
CA LEU A 280 -9.00 5.87 -5.48
C LEU A 280 -10.53 5.74 -5.44
N THR A 281 -11.07 4.54 -5.63
CA THR A 281 -12.53 4.33 -5.58
C THR A 281 -13.10 4.46 -4.17
N HIS A 282 -12.27 4.28 -3.14
CA HIS A 282 -12.64 4.53 -1.75
C HIS A 282 -12.71 6.04 -1.45
N ASN A 283 -11.64 6.78 -1.75
CA ASN A 283 -11.46 8.18 -1.34
C ASN A 283 -12.04 9.18 -2.36
N CYS A 284 -11.95 8.90 -3.66
CA CYS A 284 -12.30 9.82 -4.74
C CYS A 284 -13.62 9.50 -5.45
N GLN A 285 -14.44 8.58 -4.92
CA GLN A 285 -15.63 8.01 -5.59
C GLN A 285 -16.49 9.03 -6.34
N LYS A 286 -16.83 10.14 -5.68
CA LYS A 286 -17.70 11.22 -6.21
C LYS A 286 -17.18 11.89 -7.50
N TYR A 287 -15.88 11.80 -7.79
CA TYR A 287 -15.26 12.44 -8.95
C TYR A 287 -14.96 11.47 -10.09
N LEU A 288 -15.20 10.16 -9.88
CA LEU A 288 -14.83 9.12 -10.85
C LEU A 288 -15.89 8.85 -11.92
N HIS A 289 -17.02 9.58 -11.92
CA HIS A 289 -18.12 9.36 -12.85
C HIS A 289 -17.67 9.39 -14.33
N GLN A 290 -16.79 10.34 -14.69
CA GLN A 290 -16.27 10.47 -16.06
C GLN A 290 -15.33 9.33 -16.49
N TYR A 291 -14.80 8.56 -15.56
CA TYR A 291 -13.91 7.42 -15.83
C TYR A 291 -14.62 6.08 -15.65
N ALA A 292 -15.86 6.06 -15.14
CA ALA A 292 -16.56 4.86 -14.72
C ALA A 292 -16.64 3.81 -15.83
N GLU A 293 -16.98 4.21 -17.06
CA GLU A 293 -17.09 3.30 -18.20
C GLU A 293 -15.75 2.63 -18.53
N HIS A 294 -14.66 3.40 -18.58
CA HIS A 294 -13.32 2.87 -18.86
C HIS A 294 -12.83 1.93 -17.74
N ILE A 295 -13.07 2.29 -16.47
CA ILE A 295 -12.72 1.45 -15.33
C ILE A 295 -13.49 0.12 -15.41
N LEU A 296 -14.80 0.16 -15.65
CA LEU A 296 -15.65 -1.03 -15.73
C LEU A 296 -15.25 -1.94 -16.89
N MET A 297 -15.02 -1.39 -18.09
CA MET A 297 -14.60 -2.17 -19.25
C MET A 297 -13.24 -2.85 -19.03
N ALA A 298 -12.24 -2.10 -18.55
CA ALA A 298 -10.91 -2.66 -18.27
C ALA A 298 -10.98 -3.76 -17.20
N SER A 299 -11.73 -3.51 -16.12
CA SER A 299 -11.90 -4.46 -15.03
C SER A 299 -12.59 -5.74 -15.50
N GLN A 300 -13.65 -5.62 -16.30
CA GLN A 300 -14.38 -6.76 -16.85
C GLN A 300 -13.49 -7.61 -17.77
N SER A 301 -12.74 -6.98 -18.67
CA SER A 301 -11.85 -7.67 -19.60
C SER A 301 -10.82 -8.54 -18.86
N VAL A 302 -10.20 -7.98 -17.82
CA VAL A 302 -9.16 -8.67 -17.05
C VAL A 302 -9.75 -9.77 -16.14
N LEU A 303 -10.95 -9.57 -15.57
CA LEU A 303 -11.65 -10.62 -14.82
C LEU A 303 -11.99 -11.84 -15.69
N GLN A 304 -12.40 -11.61 -16.95
CA GLN A 304 -12.69 -12.67 -17.91
C GLN A 304 -11.42 -13.39 -18.41
N GLY A 305 -10.29 -12.67 -18.51
CA GLY A 305 -9.01 -13.24 -18.94
C GLY A 305 -8.38 -14.24 -17.96
N GLY A 306 -8.81 -14.26 -16.69
CA GLY A 306 -8.39 -15.26 -15.70
C GLY A 306 -6.96 -15.12 -15.16
N GLN A 307 -6.24 -14.05 -15.53
CA GLN A 307 -4.82 -13.85 -15.19
C GLN A 307 -4.58 -13.37 -13.74
N LEU A 308 -5.57 -12.73 -13.12
CA LEU A 308 -5.43 -12.18 -11.76
C LEU A 308 -5.47 -13.25 -10.67
N ARG A 309 -4.71 -13.06 -9.59
CA ARG A 309 -4.83 -13.86 -8.36
C ARG A 309 -6.04 -13.41 -7.52
N LEU A 310 -6.44 -14.23 -6.54
CA LEU A 310 -7.61 -13.96 -5.71
C LEU A 310 -7.60 -12.57 -5.03
N PRO A 311 -6.52 -12.10 -4.37
CA PRO A 311 -6.52 -10.78 -3.74
C PRO A 311 -6.80 -9.64 -4.72
N GLU A 312 -6.25 -9.74 -5.93
CA GLU A 312 -6.42 -8.75 -7.00
C GLU A 312 -7.86 -8.76 -7.54
N ARG A 313 -8.44 -9.95 -7.76
CA ARG A 313 -9.86 -10.08 -8.15
C ARG A 313 -10.79 -9.49 -7.09
N THR A 314 -10.53 -9.75 -5.81
CA THR A 314 -11.31 -9.21 -4.68
C THR A 314 -11.24 -7.68 -4.63
N ARG A 315 -10.04 -7.09 -4.76
CA ARG A 315 -9.87 -5.62 -4.80
C ARG A 315 -10.55 -5.00 -6.02
N LEU A 316 -10.47 -5.66 -7.16
CA LEU A 316 -11.12 -5.21 -8.38
C LEU A 316 -12.65 -5.24 -8.24
N MET A 317 -13.23 -6.30 -7.67
CA MET A 317 -14.67 -6.37 -7.39
C MET A 317 -15.15 -5.34 -6.37
N TYR A 318 -14.34 -5.05 -5.35
CA TYR A 318 -14.59 -3.93 -4.42
C TYR A 318 -14.67 -2.60 -5.20
N SER A 319 -13.69 -2.35 -6.07
CA SER A 319 -13.62 -1.11 -6.86
C SER A 319 -14.80 -0.98 -7.83
N ILE A 320 -15.19 -2.09 -8.48
CA ILE A 320 -16.38 -2.16 -9.34
C ILE A 320 -17.62 -1.80 -8.54
N GLY A 321 -17.82 -2.32 -7.33
CA GLY A 321 -19.01 -2.03 -6.54
C GLY A 321 -19.11 -0.55 -6.14
N LYS A 322 -17.98 0.07 -5.80
CA LYS A 322 -17.88 1.53 -5.59
C LYS A 322 -18.23 2.32 -6.86
N ILE A 323 -17.69 1.95 -8.02
CA ILE A 323 -17.99 2.65 -9.28
C ILE A 323 -19.44 2.46 -9.71
N LEU A 324 -20.00 1.26 -9.58
CA LEU A 324 -21.41 1.02 -9.91
C LEU A 324 -22.34 1.85 -9.03
N SER A 325 -21.99 2.07 -7.77
CA SER A 325 -22.79 2.84 -6.81
C SER A 325 -23.01 4.31 -7.18
N ILE A 326 -22.25 4.86 -8.15
CA ILE A 326 -22.40 6.23 -8.66
C ILE A 326 -23.03 6.31 -10.06
N LEU A 327 -23.56 5.18 -10.58
CA LEU A 327 -24.22 5.10 -11.89
C LEU A 327 -25.75 5.03 -11.77
N PRO A 328 -26.50 5.29 -12.87
CA PRO A 328 -27.94 5.04 -12.91
C PRO A 328 -28.27 3.55 -12.74
N VAL A 329 -29.38 3.25 -12.06
CA VAL A 329 -29.82 1.88 -11.70
C VAL A 329 -29.90 0.95 -12.91
N ASP A 330 -30.43 1.44 -14.04
CA ASP A 330 -30.59 0.63 -15.26
C ASP A 330 -29.23 0.17 -15.81
N SER A 331 -28.23 1.06 -15.81
CA SER A 331 -26.86 0.73 -16.22
C SER A 331 -26.21 -0.26 -15.25
N ILE A 332 -26.42 -0.06 -13.94
CA ILE A 332 -25.88 -0.96 -12.90
C ILE A 332 -26.31 -2.40 -13.16
N MET A 333 -27.61 -2.64 -13.37
CA MET A 333 -28.12 -4.00 -13.57
C MET A 333 -27.53 -4.69 -14.80
N GLN A 334 -27.28 -3.95 -15.89
CA GLN A 334 -26.63 -4.49 -17.09
C GLN A 334 -25.19 -4.93 -16.80
N TYR A 335 -24.40 -4.11 -16.11
CA TYR A 335 -23.03 -4.49 -15.73
C TYR A 335 -23.02 -5.66 -14.75
N LEU A 336 -23.92 -5.67 -13.75
CA LEU A 336 -24.00 -6.74 -12.77
C LEU A 336 -24.35 -8.08 -13.42
N GLN A 337 -25.25 -8.10 -14.40
CA GLN A 337 -25.54 -9.31 -15.15
C GLN A 337 -24.27 -9.85 -15.82
N ILE A 338 -23.51 -9.00 -16.51
CA ILE A 338 -22.31 -9.44 -17.23
C ILE A 338 -21.20 -9.91 -16.28
N ILE A 339 -21.00 -9.23 -15.15
CA ILE A 339 -19.92 -9.51 -14.19
C ILE A 339 -20.24 -10.72 -13.31
N LEU A 340 -21.48 -10.86 -12.86
CA LEU A 340 -21.87 -11.88 -11.88
C LEU A 340 -22.36 -13.19 -12.51
N SER A 341 -22.99 -13.17 -13.69
CA SER A 341 -23.54 -14.39 -14.32
C SER A 341 -22.51 -15.52 -14.42
N PRO A 342 -21.27 -15.30 -14.91
CA PRO A 342 -20.27 -16.37 -14.98
C PRO A 342 -19.95 -16.98 -13.62
N SER A 343 -19.91 -16.16 -12.56
CA SER A 343 -19.61 -16.64 -11.21
C SER A 343 -20.76 -17.47 -10.63
N PHE A 344 -22.01 -17.07 -10.86
CA PHE A 344 -23.17 -17.83 -10.39
C PHE A 344 -23.40 -19.12 -11.18
N GLU A 345 -23.16 -19.11 -12.50
CA GLU A 345 -23.20 -20.32 -13.33
C GLU A 345 -22.16 -21.35 -12.88
N GLU A 346 -20.93 -20.89 -12.57
CA GLU A 346 -19.89 -21.76 -12.04
C GLU A 346 -20.24 -22.30 -10.65
N ILE A 347 -20.76 -21.47 -9.74
CA ILE A 347 -21.25 -21.93 -8.43
C ILE A 347 -22.32 -23.00 -8.61
N GLN A 348 -23.30 -22.79 -9.49
CA GLN A 348 -24.35 -23.77 -9.75
C GLN A 348 -23.77 -25.10 -10.29
N SER A 349 -22.78 -25.03 -11.17
CA SER A 349 -22.06 -26.21 -11.67
C SER A 349 -21.32 -26.96 -10.54
N LEU A 350 -20.61 -26.24 -9.68
CA LEU A 350 -19.91 -26.81 -8.52
C LEU A 350 -20.90 -27.49 -7.55
N LEU A 351 -22.09 -26.90 -7.37
CA LEU A 351 -23.14 -27.45 -6.53
C LEU A 351 -23.80 -28.71 -7.09
N ASN A 352 -23.64 -29.01 -8.38
CA ASN A 352 -24.13 -30.26 -8.98
C ASN A 352 -23.13 -31.43 -8.79
N SER A 353 -21.87 -31.13 -8.50
CA SER A 353 -20.81 -32.13 -8.25
C SER A 353 -20.79 -32.58 -6.79
N GLN A 354 -20.19 -33.74 -6.47
CA GLN A 354 -20.03 -34.16 -5.07
C GLN A 354 -19.05 -33.25 -4.33
N PRO A 355 -19.27 -32.92 -3.04
CA PRO A 355 -18.30 -32.14 -2.27
C PRO A 355 -16.93 -32.81 -2.21
N ASP A 356 -15.90 -32.09 -2.63
CA ASP A 356 -14.51 -32.45 -2.42
C ASP A 356 -13.70 -31.18 -2.01
N PRO A 357 -12.45 -31.34 -1.53
CA PRO A 357 -11.62 -30.20 -1.11
C PRO A 357 -11.32 -29.18 -2.22
N SER A 358 -11.17 -29.63 -3.47
CA SER A 358 -10.88 -28.77 -4.62
C SER A 358 -12.10 -27.91 -4.98
N ILE A 359 -13.28 -28.55 -5.07
CA ILE A 359 -14.57 -27.89 -5.30
C ILE A 359 -14.87 -26.89 -4.18
N SER A 360 -14.58 -27.25 -2.93
CA SER A 360 -14.75 -26.35 -1.79
C SER A 360 -13.87 -25.10 -1.92
N THR A 361 -12.61 -25.27 -2.34
CA THR A 361 -11.66 -24.17 -2.58
C THR A 361 -12.12 -23.26 -3.71
N MET A 362 -12.62 -23.83 -4.82
CA MET A 362 -13.18 -23.06 -5.93
C MET A 362 -14.42 -22.28 -5.50
N LEU A 363 -15.33 -22.92 -4.76
CA LEU A 363 -16.53 -22.29 -4.22
C LEU A 363 -16.18 -21.12 -3.29
N ILE A 364 -15.26 -21.32 -2.36
CA ILE A 364 -14.74 -20.27 -1.46
C ILE A 364 -14.19 -19.09 -2.27
N THR A 365 -13.39 -19.38 -3.30
CA THR A 365 -12.79 -18.36 -4.16
C THR A 365 -13.87 -17.51 -4.85
N ARG A 366 -14.91 -18.13 -5.42
CA ARG A 366 -16.01 -17.41 -6.07
C ARG A 366 -16.84 -16.59 -5.09
N LEU A 367 -17.18 -17.17 -3.93
CA LEU A 367 -17.93 -16.46 -2.90
C LEU A 367 -17.15 -15.23 -2.37
N LYS A 368 -15.83 -15.34 -2.16
CA LYS A 368 -14.99 -14.20 -1.73
C LYS A 368 -15.01 -13.05 -2.75
N VAL A 369 -14.93 -13.37 -4.04
CA VAL A 369 -14.96 -12.37 -5.13
C VAL A 369 -16.32 -11.67 -5.20
N ILE A 370 -17.44 -12.42 -5.11
CA ILE A 370 -18.79 -11.83 -5.06
C ILE A 370 -18.99 -10.99 -3.80
N SER A 371 -18.54 -11.50 -2.65
CA SER A 371 -18.64 -10.84 -1.35
C SER A 371 -17.99 -9.45 -1.34
N ALA A 372 -16.88 -9.27 -2.06
CA ALA A 372 -16.20 -7.98 -2.17
C ALA A 372 -17.01 -6.91 -2.92
N LEU A 373 -17.76 -7.32 -3.95
CA LEU A 373 -18.70 -6.43 -4.63
C LEU A 373 -19.86 -6.05 -3.70
N PHE A 374 -20.41 -7.03 -2.99
CA PHE A 374 -21.56 -6.81 -2.10
C PHE A 374 -21.23 -5.92 -0.91
N LEU A 375 -19.98 -5.88 -0.47
CA LEU A 375 -19.49 -4.98 0.57
C LEU A 375 -19.58 -3.50 0.19
N THR A 376 -19.63 -3.17 -1.11
CA THR A 376 -19.47 -1.78 -1.59
C THR A 376 -20.61 -1.27 -2.44
N LEU A 377 -21.43 -2.16 -3.01
CA LEU A 377 -22.52 -1.80 -3.88
C LEU A 377 -23.72 -1.26 -3.09
N HIS A 378 -23.78 0.06 -2.93
CA HIS A 378 -24.89 0.74 -2.26
C HIS A 378 -25.17 2.11 -2.89
N ILE A 379 -26.41 2.32 -3.34
CA ILE A 379 -26.85 3.60 -3.88
C ILE A 379 -27.31 4.48 -2.72
N GLN A 380 -26.47 5.44 -2.32
CA GLN A 380 -26.74 6.33 -1.18
C GLN A 380 -27.93 7.27 -1.41
N ASN A 381 -28.06 7.82 -2.62
CA ASN A 381 -29.20 8.66 -2.97
C ASN A 381 -30.38 7.75 -3.29
N LYS A 382 -31.29 7.56 -2.31
CA LYS A 382 -32.49 6.74 -2.48
C LYS A 382 -33.12 7.04 -3.83
N PRO A 383 -33.18 6.06 -4.75
CA PRO A 383 -33.82 6.28 -6.03
C PRO A 383 -35.29 6.64 -5.80
N ALA A 384 -35.92 7.29 -6.79
CA ALA A 384 -37.31 7.72 -6.70
C ALA A 384 -38.21 6.63 -6.12
N SER A 385 -39.21 7.03 -5.32
CA SER A 385 -40.07 6.11 -4.54
C SER A 385 -40.48 4.87 -5.35
N GLY A 386 -39.97 3.71 -4.96
CA GLY A 386 -40.33 2.41 -5.56
C GLY A 386 -39.19 1.65 -6.25
N VAL A 387 -38.02 2.24 -6.45
CA VAL A 387 -36.87 1.52 -7.04
C VAL A 387 -36.09 0.77 -5.94
N GLN A 388 -35.96 -0.55 -6.09
CA GLN A 388 -35.20 -1.40 -5.16
C GLN A 388 -33.69 -1.24 -5.37
N GLN A 389 -32.92 -1.40 -4.30
CA GLN A 389 -31.46 -1.47 -4.37
C GLN A 389 -31.02 -2.66 -5.24
N PRO A 390 -30.06 -2.48 -6.18
CA PRO A 390 -29.56 -3.58 -7.02
C PRO A 390 -29.06 -4.80 -6.21
N LEU A 391 -28.38 -4.52 -5.10
CA LEU A 391 -27.87 -5.57 -4.20
C LEU A 391 -29.01 -6.37 -3.55
N LEU A 392 -30.13 -5.72 -3.21
CA LEU A 392 -31.31 -6.40 -2.67
C LEU A 392 -31.90 -7.36 -3.70
N VAL A 393 -32.09 -6.91 -4.94
CA VAL A 393 -32.63 -7.72 -6.03
C VAL A 393 -31.76 -8.95 -6.28
N ILE A 394 -30.43 -8.76 -6.32
CA ILE A 394 -29.49 -9.87 -6.49
C ILE A 394 -29.58 -10.84 -5.31
N GLY A 395 -29.55 -10.33 -4.07
CA GLY A 395 -29.65 -11.15 -2.87
C GLY A 395 -30.92 -12.01 -2.84
N GLN A 396 -32.06 -11.45 -3.25
CA GLN A 396 -33.33 -12.19 -3.35
C GLN A 396 -33.26 -13.30 -4.40
N ASN A 397 -32.72 -13.00 -5.58
CA ASN A 397 -32.60 -13.98 -6.66
C ASN A 397 -31.60 -15.11 -6.36
N THR A 398 -30.59 -14.85 -5.52
CA THR A 398 -29.52 -15.81 -5.22
C THR A 398 -29.68 -16.52 -3.87
N MET A 399 -30.68 -16.14 -3.06
CA MET A 399 -30.90 -16.73 -1.73
C MET A 399 -31.10 -18.25 -1.75
N GLY A 400 -31.76 -18.77 -2.79
CA GLY A 400 -31.90 -20.21 -3.00
C GLY A 400 -30.55 -20.93 -3.13
N LEU A 401 -29.58 -20.33 -3.84
CA LEU A 401 -28.23 -20.87 -3.98
C LEU A 401 -27.50 -20.90 -2.64
N TYR A 402 -27.58 -19.82 -1.86
CA TYR A 402 -26.98 -19.74 -0.53
C TYR A 402 -27.54 -20.79 0.43
N THR A 403 -28.83 -21.09 0.31
CA THR A 403 -29.49 -22.15 1.10
C THR A 403 -28.98 -23.54 0.72
N ILE A 404 -28.77 -23.81 -0.57
CA ILE A 404 -28.18 -25.08 -1.05
C ILE A 404 -26.73 -25.20 -0.56
N ILE A 405 -25.94 -24.13 -0.63
CA ILE A 405 -24.56 -24.13 -0.11
C ILE A 405 -24.56 -24.45 1.39
N GLY A 406 -25.39 -23.73 2.18
CA GLY A 406 -25.46 -23.90 3.62
C GLY A 406 -25.85 -25.31 4.07
N THR A 407 -26.79 -25.94 3.37
CA THR A 407 -27.23 -27.31 3.69
C THR A 407 -26.23 -28.36 3.24
N LYS A 408 -25.65 -28.24 2.03
CA LYS A 408 -24.72 -29.21 1.47
C LYS A 408 -23.33 -29.17 2.12
N TYR A 409 -22.88 -27.99 2.53
CA TYR A 409 -21.55 -27.76 3.11
C TYR A 409 -21.59 -27.43 4.61
N CYS A 410 -22.68 -27.76 5.32
CA CYS A 410 -22.84 -27.44 6.76
C CYS A 410 -21.66 -27.88 7.63
N ASN A 411 -21.04 -29.03 7.29
CA ASN A 411 -19.89 -29.57 8.02
C ASN A 411 -18.53 -28.94 7.64
N ASN A 412 -18.47 -28.15 6.56
CA ASN A 412 -17.25 -27.47 6.12
C ASN A 412 -17.22 -26.04 6.67
N ALA A 413 -16.50 -25.85 7.78
CA ALA A 413 -16.43 -24.57 8.47
C ALA A 413 -15.91 -23.42 7.60
N GLU A 414 -14.97 -23.67 6.67
CA GLU A 414 -14.41 -22.62 5.80
C GLU A 414 -15.43 -22.12 4.77
N VAL A 415 -16.22 -23.02 4.19
CA VAL A 415 -17.27 -22.65 3.24
C VAL A 415 -18.38 -21.87 3.94
N ILE A 416 -18.81 -22.33 5.13
CA ILE A 416 -19.84 -21.65 5.91
C ILE A 416 -19.36 -20.28 6.41
N ASP A 417 -18.12 -20.16 6.86
CA ASP A 417 -17.56 -18.86 7.28
C ASP A 417 -17.61 -17.82 6.14
N VAL A 418 -17.18 -18.21 4.94
CA VAL A 418 -17.21 -17.34 3.76
C VAL A 418 -18.64 -17.01 3.32
N LEU A 419 -19.56 -17.98 3.37
CA LEU A 419 -20.97 -17.75 3.09
C LEU A 419 -21.58 -16.76 4.08
N CYS A 420 -21.33 -16.96 5.37
CA CYS A 420 -21.80 -16.06 6.42
C CYS A 420 -21.21 -14.66 6.26
N GLY A 421 -19.92 -14.53 5.92
CA GLY A 421 -19.29 -13.25 5.61
C GLY A 421 -19.95 -12.53 4.43
N LEU A 422 -20.28 -13.25 3.35
CA LEU A 422 -21.01 -12.70 2.20
C LEU A 422 -22.39 -12.18 2.60
N LEU A 423 -23.19 -12.99 3.33
CA LEU A 423 -24.52 -12.58 3.78
C LEU A 423 -24.45 -11.41 4.76
N LYS A 424 -23.42 -11.38 5.62
CA LYS A 424 -23.14 -10.27 6.52
C LYS A 424 -22.91 -8.98 5.73
N HIS A 425 -22.11 -9.02 4.67
CA HIS A 425 -21.90 -7.85 3.80
C HIS A 425 -23.19 -7.36 3.14
N ILE A 426 -24.09 -8.25 2.72
CA ILE A 426 -25.41 -7.85 2.20
C ILE A 426 -26.18 -7.06 3.25
N VAL A 427 -26.27 -7.59 4.47
CA VAL A 427 -27.00 -6.97 5.59
C VAL A 427 -26.39 -5.62 5.94
N THR A 428 -25.08 -5.56 6.22
CA THR A 428 -24.40 -4.33 6.65
C THR A 428 -24.40 -3.24 5.57
N THR A 429 -24.38 -3.62 4.28
CA THR A 429 -24.35 -2.66 3.17
C THR A 429 -25.74 -2.14 2.82
N LEU A 430 -26.78 -2.97 2.93
CA LEU A 430 -28.16 -2.54 2.69
C LEU A 430 -28.80 -1.87 3.91
N MET A 431 -28.34 -2.18 5.13
CA MET A 431 -28.94 -1.72 6.39
C MET A 431 -30.46 -1.94 6.38
N ASP A 432 -31.27 -0.89 6.51
CA ASP A 432 -32.74 -0.95 6.49
C ASP A 432 -33.33 -1.62 5.24
N ASP A 433 -32.67 -1.48 4.08
CA ASP A 433 -33.15 -2.05 2.82
C ASP A 433 -33.00 -3.59 2.80
N SER A 434 -32.30 -4.19 3.77
CA SER A 434 -32.12 -5.64 3.90
C SER A 434 -33.33 -6.38 4.47
N LYS A 435 -34.31 -5.67 5.06
CA LYS A 435 -35.49 -6.25 5.74
C LYS A 435 -36.17 -7.40 4.97
N PRO A 436 -36.38 -7.31 3.65
CA PRO A 436 -37.01 -8.40 2.90
C PRO A 436 -36.21 -9.72 2.88
N LEU A 437 -34.90 -9.69 3.18
CA LEU A 437 -34.01 -10.85 3.18
C LEU A 437 -33.77 -11.43 4.58
N ILE A 438 -34.03 -10.68 5.64
CA ILE A 438 -33.66 -11.08 7.01
C ILE A 438 -34.32 -12.39 7.41
N THR A 439 -35.60 -12.61 7.06
CA THR A 439 -36.30 -13.86 7.40
C THR A 439 -35.64 -15.08 6.75
N ASP A 440 -35.27 -14.99 5.47
CA ASP A 440 -34.61 -16.09 4.77
C ASP A 440 -33.21 -16.35 5.31
N ILE A 441 -32.46 -15.30 5.63
CA ILE A 441 -31.14 -15.40 6.26
C ILE A 441 -31.25 -16.08 7.63
N LEU A 442 -32.20 -15.68 8.48
CA LEU A 442 -32.40 -16.29 9.80
C LEU A 442 -32.83 -17.76 9.69
N ASN A 443 -33.68 -18.11 8.73
CA ASN A 443 -34.06 -19.50 8.48
C ASN A 443 -32.83 -20.34 8.08
N LEU A 444 -31.96 -19.80 7.21
CA LEU A 444 -30.71 -20.45 6.83
C LEU A 444 -29.78 -20.64 8.05
N VAL A 445 -29.59 -19.60 8.86
CA VAL A 445 -28.79 -19.64 10.09
C VAL A 445 -29.31 -20.74 11.02
N VAL A 446 -30.63 -20.79 11.28
CA VAL A 446 -31.23 -21.80 12.17
C VAL A 446 -30.97 -23.22 11.64
N ASN A 447 -31.10 -23.43 10.33
CA ASN A 447 -30.87 -24.74 9.71
C ASN A 447 -29.40 -25.16 9.84
N ILE A 448 -28.45 -24.29 9.52
CA ILE A 448 -27.01 -24.59 9.63
C ILE A 448 -26.64 -24.82 11.10
N TYR A 449 -27.07 -23.95 12.01
CA TYR A 449 -26.69 -24.01 13.41
C TYR A 449 -27.21 -25.27 14.12
N ARG A 450 -28.39 -25.77 13.71
CA ARG A 450 -28.94 -27.03 14.23
C ARG A 450 -28.09 -28.24 13.85
N GLU A 451 -27.58 -28.27 12.63
CA GLU A 451 -26.74 -29.37 12.13
C GLU A 451 -25.30 -29.25 12.63
N THR A 452 -24.72 -28.05 12.58
CA THR A 452 -23.32 -27.80 12.95
C THR A 452 -23.17 -26.41 13.57
N PRO A 453 -23.10 -26.31 14.91
CA PRO A 453 -22.89 -25.03 15.60
C PRO A 453 -21.52 -24.43 15.24
N GLN A 454 -21.51 -23.20 14.71
CA GLN A 454 -20.29 -22.49 14.32
C GLN A 454 -20.37 -21.01 14.73
N ALA A 455 -19.22 -20.41 15.03
CA ALA A 455 -19.13 -19.00 15.46
C ALA A 455 -19.56 -18.01 14.36
N SER A 456 -19.25 -18.30 13.09
CA SER A 456 -19.61 -17.48 11.93
C SER A 456 -21.13 -17.32 11.77
N VAL A 457 -21.88 -18.41 12.02
CA VAL A 457 -23.34 -18.44 11.97
C VAL A 457 -23.95 -17.58 13.07
N LEU A 458 -23.40 -17.60 14.28
CA LEU A 458 -23.80 -16.71 15.38
C LEU A 458 -23.45 -15.24 15.10
N GLY A 459 -22.31 -14.99 14.46
CA GLY A 459 -21.92 -13.65 14.03
C GLY A 459 -22.91 -13.07 13.01
N LEU A 460 -23.36 -13.90 12.05
CA LEU A 460 -24.38 -13.51 11.08
C LEU A 460 -25.73 -13.27 11.74
N SER A 461 -26.17 -14.14 12.64
CA SER A 461 -27.45 -13.95 13.36
C SER A 461 -27.45 -12.65 14.16
N THR A 462 -26.34 -12.35 14.83
CA THR A 462 -26.19 -11.10 15.60
C THR A 462 -26.32 -9.89 14.69
N THR A 463 -25.65 -9.90 13.53
CA THR A 463 -25.73 -8.79 12.56
C THR A 463 -27.17 -8.62 12.04
N ALA A 464 -27.81 -9.71 11.62
CA ALA A 464 -29.17 -9.69 11.08
C ALA A 464 -30.21 -9.25 12.11
N MET A 465 -30.05 -9.65 13.39
CA MET A 465 -30.98 -9.27 14.45
C MET A 465 -30.75 -7.85 14.97
N ILE A 466 -29.51 -7.36 15.00
CA ILE A 466 -29.23 -5.97 15.42
C ILE A 466 -29.91 -4.99 14.45
N ASP A 467 -29.78 -5.20 13.14
CA ASP A 467 -30.41 -4.30 12.15
C ASP A 467 -31.95 -4.40 12.17
N ASP A 468 -32.51 -5.57 12.50
CA ASP A 468 -33.97 -5.75 12.65
C ASP A 468 -34.53 -5.14 13.95
N VAL A 469 -33.76 -5.16 15.05
CA VAL A 469 -34.21 -4.70 16.37
C VAL A 469 -34.01 -3.20 16.60
N TRP A 470 -32.96 -2.57 16.07
CA TRP A 470 -32.74 -1.13 16.22
C TRP A 470 -33.64 -0.25 15.33
N THR A 471 -34.46 -0.86 14.49
CA THR A 471 -35.44 -0.17 13.64
C THR A 471 -36.89 -0.26 14.13
N ARG A 472 -37.12 -0.84 15.32
CA ARG A 472 -38.37 -0.76 16.09
C ARG A 472 -38.19 0.12 17.31
#